data_AF-A0A2E6TAL9-F1
#
_entry.id   AF-A0A2E6TAL9-F1
#
_cell.length_a   1.000
_cell.length_b   1.000
_cell.length_c   1.000
_cell.angle_alpha   90.00
_cell.angle_beta   90.00
_cell.angle_gamma   90.00
#
_symmetry.space_group_name_H-M   'P 1'
#
loop_
_entity.id
_entity.type
_entity.pdbx_description
1 polymer ?
#
loop_
_entity_poly.entity_id
_entity_poly.type
_entity_poly.pdbx_seq_one_letter_code
_entity_poly.pdbx_strand_id
1 'polypeptide(L)'
;MKSFFKIFGLIIGFNLLWSIVFFIFQPKSQMWVDMGILEIAFAYLLGALAGDAIYLIISLLLYLCLLFLKRLKKIQIDNIILFSLGYAIVVIIAIILQAWLQARLSVQFNLNVASITNLFYTPFIYCFISYNLLKPWILKKRR
;
A
#
# COMPACT_ATOMS: atom_id res chain seq x y z
N MET A 1 -12.87 2.96 -17.67
CA MET A 1 -12.49 4.26 -17.07
C MET A 1 -13.28 4.61 -15.80
N LYS A 2 -14.63 4.58 -15.77
CA LYS A 2 -15.41 4.93 -14.55
C LYS A 2 -15.00 4.17 -13.26
N SER A 3 -14.68 2.88 -13.36
CA SER A 3 -14.22 2.08 -12.20
C SER A 3 -12.83 2.50 -11.72
N PHE A 4 -11.91 2.82 -12.64
CA PHE A 4 -10.55 3.26 -12.32
C PHE A 4 -10.55 4.58 -11.54
N PHE A 5 -11.32 5.58 -11.98
CA PHE A 5 -11.45 6.85 -11.26
C PHE A 5 -12.13 6.71 -9.90
N LYS A 6 -13.08 5.78 -9.74
CA LYS A 6 -13.67 5.46 -8.44
C LYS A 6 -12.66 4.86 -7.47
N ILE A 7 -11.87 3.90 -7.95
CA ILE A 7 -10.82 3.24 -7.14
C ILE A 7 -9.72 4.26 -6.79
N PHE A 8 -9.30 5.08 -7.74
CA PHE A 8 -8.31 6.13 -7.53
C PHE A 8 -8.78 7.22 -6.56
N GLY A 9 -10.05 7.64 -6.66
CA GLY A 9 -10.66 8.55 -5.71
C GLY A 9 -10.78 7.95 -4.30
N LEU A 10 -11.05 6.64 -4.20
CA LEU A 10 -11.02 5.92 -2.92
C LEU A 10 -9.61 5.89 -2.31
N ILE A 11 -8.57 5.66 -3.11
CA ILE A 11 -7.16 5.69 -2.66
C ILE A 11 -6.81 7.06 -2.10
N ILE A 12 -7.09 8.11 -2.87
CA ILE A 12 -6.80 9.49 -2.46
C ILE A 12 -7.60 9.84 -1.20
N GLY A 13 -8.90 9.51 -1.17
CA GLY A 13 -9.75 9.79 -0.02
C GLY A 13 -9.31 9.06 1.25
N PHE A 14 -8.91 7.79 1.13
CA PHE A 14 -8.40 7.02 2.27
C PHE A 14 -7.06 7.54 2.77
N ASN A 15 -6.12 7.84 1.86
CA ASN A 15 -4.83 8.42 2.23
C ASN A 15 -5.00 9.81 2.85
N LEU A 16 -5.97 10.61 2.38
CA LEU A 16 -6.27 11.92 2.97
C LEU A 16 -6.83 11.80 4.39
N LEU A 17 -7.82 10.91 4.61
CA LEU A 17 -8.33 10.63 5.95
C LEU A 17 -7.23 10.10 6.87
N TRP A 18 -6.37 9.23 6.36
CA TRP A 18 -5.27 8.66 7.13
C TRP A 18 -4.22 9.72 7.50
N SER A 19 -3.86 10.63 6.58
CA SER A 19 -2.97 11.76 6.87
C SER A 19 -3.52 12.68 7.97
N ILE A 20 -4.84 12.89 8.02
CA ILE A 20 -5.49 13.69 9.08
C ILE A 20 -5.39 12.96 10.43
N VAL A 21 -5.67 11.67 10.48
CA VAL A 21 -5.55 10.86 11.70
C VAL A 21 -4.10 10.86 12.20
N PHE A 22 -3.14 10.66 11.30
CA PHE A 22 -1.72 10.62 11.65
C PHE A 22 -1.20 11.95 12.20
N PHE A 23 -1.71 13.08 11.68
CA PHE A 23 -1.40 14.41 12.20
C PHE A 23 -1.81 14.59 13.67
N ILE A 24 -2.98 14.08 14.07
CA ILE A 24 -3.48 14.20 15.45
C ILE A 24 -2.56 13.47 16.45
N PHE A 25 -1.93 12.38 16.02
CA PHE A 25 -1.06 11.56 16.87
C PHE A 25 0.44 11.92 16.79
N GLN A 26 0.84 12.81 15.88
CA GLN A 26 2.23 13.25 15.77
C GLN A 26 2.50 14.45 16.70
N PRO A 27 3.50 14.36 17.60
CA PRO A 27 3.91 15.53 18.37
C PRO A 27 4.43 16.60 17.42
N LYS A 28 4.02 17.86 17.63
CA LYS A 28 4.49 19.01 16.83
C LYS A 28 6.01 19.06 16.84
N SER A 29 6.65 18.61 15.77
CA SER A 29 8.10 18.74 15.61
C SER A 29 8.41 20.20 15.24
N GLN A 30 9.58 20.70 15.67
CA GLN A 30 10.02 22.08 15.38
C GLN A 30 10.03 22.42 13.89
N MET A 31 10.08 21.42 13.02
CA MET A 31 10.15 21.56 11.56
C MET A 31 8.80 21.98 10.92
N TRP A 32 7.69 21.86 11.66
CA TRP A 32 6.33 22.10 11.14
C TRP A 32 5.54 23.14 11.93
N VAL A 33 6.21 23.91 12.78
CA VAL A 33 5.56 24.85 13.71
C VAL A 33 4.82 25.98 12.98
N ASP A 34 5.33 26.39 11.81
CA ASP A 34 4.81 27.52 11.03
C ASP A 34 3.80 27.10 9.95
N MET A 35 3.58 25.81 9.74
CA MET A 35 2.69 25.30 8.69
C MET A 35 1.27 25.07 9.21
N GLY A 36 0.28 25.43 8.39
CA GLY A 36 -1.13 25.19 8.70
C GLY A 36 -1.50 23.70 8.70
N ILE A 37 -2.55 23.32 9.41
CA ILE A 37 -3.03 21.91 9.52
C ILE A 37 -3.23 21.28 8.13
N LEU A 38 -3.79 22.05 7.19
CA LEU A 38 -4.04 21.61 5.82
C LEU A 38 -2.74 21.37 5.03
N GLU A 39 -1.72 22.21 5.24
CA GLU A 39 -0.43 22.11 4.56
C GLU A 39 0.38 20.91 5.06
N ILE A 40 0.36 20.67 6.37
CA ILE A 40 1.00 19.50 6.98
C ILE A 40 0.31 18.22 6.49
N ALA A 41 -1.03 18.18 6.48
CA ALA A 41 -1.76 17.03 5.94
C ALA A 41 -1.46 16.79 4.46
N PHE A 42 -1.27 17.84 3.65
CA PHE A 42 -0.91 17.74 2.24
C PHE A 42 0.54 17.26 2.04
N ALA A 43 1.49 17.76 2.84
CA ALA A 43 2.88 17.32 2.79
C ALA A 43 3.01 15.83 3.17
N TYR A 44 2.27 15.39 4.21
CA TYR A 44 2.18 13.97 4.56
C TYR A 44 1.51 13.15 3.46
N LEU A 45 0.46 13.67 2.82
CA LEU A 45 -0.19 13.00 1.70
C LEU A 45 0.79 12.81 0.52
N LEU A 46 1.54 13.84 0.16
CA LEU A 46 2.53 13.77 -0.93
C LEU A 46 3.67 12.80 -0.60
N GLY A 47 4.19 12.85 0.64
CA GLY A 47 5.21 11.94 1.12
C GLY A 47 4.73 10.48 1.16
N ALA A 48 3.50 10.26 1.64
CA ALA A 48 2.86 8.94 1.64
C ALA A 48 2.69 8.44 0.20
N LEU A 49 2.07 9.22 -0.69
CA LEU A 49 1.85 8.83 -2.09
C LEU A 49 3.14 8.48 -2.84
N ALA A 50 4.24 9.19 -2.57
CA ALA A 50 5.54 8.93 -3.20
C ALA A 50 6.18 7.62 -2.69
N GLY A 51 6.19 7.39 -1.38
CA GLY A 51 6.68 6.13 -0.80
C GLY A 51 5.79 4.93 -1.14
N ASP A 52 4.49 5.18 -1.23
CA ASP A 52 3.46 4.18 -1.44
C ASP A 52 3.39 3.64 -2.87
N ALA A 53 3.89 4.42 -3.84
CA ALA A 53 4.00 3.99 -5.23
C ALA A 53 4.81 2.68 -5.37
N ILE A 54 5.82 2.49 -4.53
CA ILE A 54 6.64 1.27 -4.52
C ILE A 54 5.79 0.06 -4.12
N TYR A 55 4.96 0.18 -3.08
CA TYR A 55 4.06 -0.90 -2.64
C TYR A 55 2.99 -1.21 -3.67
N LEU A 56 2.48 -0.19 -4.38
CA LEU A 56 1.58 -0.38 -5.50
C LEU A 56 2.24 -1.19 -6.62
N ILE A 57 3.47 -0.84 -7.03
CA ILE A 57 4.19 -1.54 -8.09
C ILE A 57 4.46 -3.00 -7.70
N ILE A 58 4.97 -3.23 -6.48
CA ILE A 58 5.26 -4.58 -5.96
C ILE A 58 3.98 -5.42 -5.95
N SER A 59 2.88 -4.89 -5.41
CA SER A 59 1.61 -5.62 -5.37
C SER A 59 1.05 -5.89 -6.76
N LEU A 60 1.14 -4.95 -7.71
CA LEU A 60 0.72 -5.15 -9.09
C LEU A 60 1.49 -6.30 -9.75
N LEU A 61 2.81 -6.29 -9.68
CA LEU A 61 3.65 -7.34 -10.26
C LEU A 61 3.36 -8.70 -9.63
N LEU A 62 3.26 -8.75 -8.30
CA LEU A 62 2.98 -9.99 -7.58
C LEU A 62 1.63 -10.59 -7.98
N TYR A 63 0.57 -9.78 -7.97
CA TYR A 63 -0.76 -10.27 -8.35
C TYR A 63 -0.87 -10.59 -9.84
N LEU A 64 -0.11 -9.91 -10.70
CA LEU A 64 -0.02 -10.26 -12.12
C LEU A 64 0.53 -11.68 -12.27
N CYS A 65 1.63 -12.02 -11.59
CA CYS A 65 2.19 -13.38 -11.57
C CYS A 65 1.21 -14.40 -10.99
N LEU A 66 0.65 -14.15 -9.80
CA LEU A 66 -0.25 -15.07 -9.11
C LEU A 66 -1.52 -15.36 -9.92
N LEU A 67 -2.17 -14.32 -10.46
CA LEU A 67 -3.36 -14.47 -11.29
C LEU A 67 -3.04 -15.18 -12.61
N PHE A 68 -1.86 -14.94 -13.18
CA PHE A 68 -1.42 -15.61 -14.41
C PHE A 68 -1.16 -17.10 -14.19
N LEU A 69 -0.48 -17.47 -13.10
CA LEU A 69 -0.29 -18.87 -12.70
C LEU A 69 -1.64 -19.59 -12.48
N LYS A 70 -2.61 -18.90 -11.85
CA LYS A 70 -3.96 -19.42 -11.68
C LYS A 70 -4.67 -19.60 -13.02
N ARG A 71 -4.54 -18.65 -13.96
CA ARG A 71 -5.09 -18.77 -15.31
C ARG A 71 -4.52 -19.96 -16.07
N LEU A 72 -3.22 -20.22 -15.94
CA LEU A 72 -2.55 -21.39 -16.50
C LEU A 72 -2.89 -22.70 -15.79
N LYS A 73 -3.75 -22.67 -14.77
CA LYS A 73 -4.10 -23.83 -13.91
C LYS A 73 -2.87 -24.47 -13.23
N LYS A 74 -1.76 -23.75 -13.08
CA LYS A 74 -0.58 -24.21 -12.33
C LYS A 74 -0.84 -24.21 -10.82
N ILE A 75 -1.76 -23.36 -10.37
CA ILE A 75 -2.25 -23.31 -9.00
C ILE A 75 -3.79 -23.36 -8.98
N GLN A 76 -4.35 -24.14 -8.05
CA GLN A 76 -5.79 -24.31 -7.86
C GLN A 76 -6.16 -23.86 -6.45
N ILE A 77 -6.17 -22.54 -6.24
CA ILE A 77 -6.50 -21.94 -4.94
C ILE A 77 -7.65 -20.94 -5.08
N ASP A 78 -8.45 -20.83 -4.02
CA ASP A 78 -9.58 -19.91 -3.97
C ASP A 78 -9.13 -18.45 -4.05
N ASN A 79 -10.05 -17.58 -4.47
CA ASN A 79 -9.76 -16.16 -4.65
C ASN A 79 -9.35 -15.47 -3.34
N ILE A 80 -9.97 -15.86 -2.21
CA ILE A 80 -9.66 -15.33 -0.88
C ILE A 80 -8.25 -15.76 -0.45
N ILE A 81 -7.91 -17.03 -0.67
CA ILE A 81 -6.59 -17.58 -0.35
C ILE A 81 -5.51 -16.94 -1.23
N LEU A 82 -5.78 -16.78 -2.53
CA LEU A 82 -4.89 -16.10 -3.47
C LEU A 82 -4.63 -14.64 -3.06
N PHE A 83 -5.69 -13.92 -2.66
CA PHE A 83 -5.56 -12.57 -2.13
C PHE A 83 -4.69 -12.54 -0.88
N SER A 84 -5.01 -13.37 0.11
CA SER A 84 -4.32 -13.42 1.41
C SER A 84 -2.85 -13.78 1.27
N LEU A 85 -2.53 -14.75 0.39
CA LEU A 85 -1.16 -15.16 0.10
C LEU A 85 -0.38 -14.04 -0.59
N GLY A 86 -0.99 -13.35 -1.55
CA GLY A 86 -0.39 -12.18 -2.17
C GLY A 86 -0.09 -11.08 -1.15
N TYR A 87 -1.06 -10.76 -0.29
CA TYR A 87 -0.91 -9.76 0.76
C TYR A 87 0.22 -10.11 1.73
N ALA A 88 0.27 -11.36 2.22
CA ALA A 88 1.32 -11.81 3.13
C ALA A 88 2.71 -11.65 2.51
N ILE A 89 2.88 -11.99 1.23
CA ILE A 89 4.17 -11.82 0.54
C ILE A 89 4.54 -10.34 0.40
N VAL A 90 3.60 -9.46 0.04
CA VAL A 90 3.88 -8.02 -0.05
C VAL A 90 4.29 -7.45 1.32
N VAL A 91 3.63 -7.87 2.40
CA VAL A 91 3.99 -7.46 3.77
C VAL A 91 5.41 -7.93 4.11
N ILE A 92 5.78 -9.18 3.81
CA ILE A 92 7.14 -9.68 4.05
C ILE A 92 8.17 -8.85 3.29
N ILE A 93 7.91 -8.55 2.01
CA ILE A 93 8.78 -7.70 1.19
C ILE A 93 8.90 -6.29 1.80
N ALA A 94 7.79 -5.73 2.29
CA ALA A 94 7.77 -4.42 2.93
C ALA A 94 8.62 -4.40 4.21
N ILE A 95 8.51 -5.42 5.07
CA ILE A 95 9.35 -5.57 6.27
C ILE A 95 10.83 -5.57 5.88
N ILE A 96 11.20 -6.38 4.88
CA ILE A 96 12.59 -6.52 4.43
C ILE A 96 13.13 -5.20 3.86
N LEU A 97 12.37 -4.53 2.99
CA LEU A 97 12.75 -3.25 2.40
C LEU A 97 12.92 -2.16 3.48
N GLN A 98 12.00 -2.08 4.42
CA GLN A 98 12.04 -1.11 5.50
C GLN A 98 13.24 -1.36 6.43
N ALA A 99 13.47 -2.62 6.81
CA ALA A 99 14.63 -2.99 7.62
C ALA A 99 15.95 -2.67 6.90
N TRP A 100 16.03 -2.94 5.60
CA TRP A 100 17.20 -2.64 4.77
C TRP A 100 17.47 -1.13 4.65
N LEU A 101 16.43 -0.33 4.38
CA LEU A 101 16.55 1.14 4.30
C LEU A 101 17.02 1.73 5.64
N GLN A 102 16.44 1.29 6.75
CA GLN A 102 16.83 1.80 8.07
C GLN A 102 18.25 1.39 8.46
N ALA A 103 18.67 0.17 8.12
CA ALA A 103 20.06 -0.26 8.28
C ALA A 103 21.04 0.60 7.47
N ARG A 104 20.66 1.05 6.27
CA ARG A 104 21.47 1.96 5.44
C ARG A 104 21.53 3.38 5.99
N LEU A 105 20.47 3.84 6.64
CA LEU A 105 20.37 5.19 7.20
C LEU A 105 20.86 5.27 8.66
N SER A 106 21.35 4.17 9.24
CA SER A 106 21.77 4.07 10.64
C SER A 106 20.68 4.50 11.64
N VAL A 107 19.41 4.38 11.24
CA VAL A 107 18.25 4.69 12.07
C VAL A 107 17.80 3.40 12.76
N GLN A 108 17.58 3.46 14.08
CA GLN A 108 17.08 2.30 14.82
C GLN A 108 15.67 1.92 14.35
N PHE A 109 15.43 0.60 14.25
CA PHE A 109 14.11 0.05 13.95
C PHE A 109 13.19 0.22 15.15
N ASN A 110 12.50 1.36 15.21
CA ASN A 110 11.58 1.66 16.28
C ASN A 110 10.16 1.23 15.90
N LEU A 111 9.72 0.10 16.45
CA LEU A 111 8.36 -0.43 16.32
C LEU A 111 7.39 0.40 17.17
N ASN A 112 7.04 1.59 16.70
CA ASN A 112 5.93 2.36 17.27
C ASN A 112 4.61 2.02 16.55
N VAL A 113 3.48 2.42 17.15
CA VAL A 113 2.15 2.17 16.59
C VAL A 113 2.05 2.67 15.14
N ALA A 114 2.56 3.86 14.86
CA ALA A 114 2.57 4.44 13.52
C ALA A 114 3.31 3.55 12.49
N SER A 115 4.46 3.01 12.85
CA SER A 115 5.28 2.15 12.00
C SER A 115 4.59 0.82 11.72
N ILE A 116 4.02 0.19 12.75
CA ILE A 116 3.24 -1.05 12.63
C ILE A 116 2.04 -0.81 11.72
N THR A 117 1.31 0.28 11.95
CA THR A 117 0.09 0.55 11.17
C THR A 117 0.43 0.76 9.70
N ASN A 118 1.46 1.54 9.38
CA ASN A 118 1.91 1.70 7.99
C ASN A 118 2.39 0.38 7.36
N LEU A 119 3.03 -0.50 8.14
CA LEU A 119 3.56 -1.77 7.65
C LEU A 119 2.46 -2.75 7.22
N PHE A 120 1.29 -2.73 7.88
CA PHE A 120 0.20 -3.65 7.55
C PHE A 120 -0.89 -3.01 6.71
N TYR A 121 -1.23 -1.75 6.99
CA TYR A 121 -2.37 -1.06 6.40
C TYR A 121 -2.09 -0.61 4.97
N THR A 122 -0.94 0.01 4.74
CA THR A 122 -0.54 0.50 3.42
C THR A 122 -0.46 -0.66 2.41
N PRO A 123 0.26 -1.77 2.68
CA PRO A 123 0.24 -2.93 1.79
C PRO A 123 -1.15 -3.51 1.57
N PHE A 124 -2.03 -3.48 2.58
CA PHE A 124 -3.38 -4.03 2.46
C PHE A 124 -4.19 -3.27 1.41
N ILE A 125 -4.18 -1.94 1.48
CA ILE A 125 -4.87 -1.07 0.51
C ILE A 125 -4.35 -1.38 -0.89
N TYR A 126 -3.02 -1.34 -1.10
CA TYR A 126 -2.43 -1.56 -2.41
C TYR A 126 -2.67 -2.96 -2.95
N CYS A 127 -2.61 -3.98 -2.09
CA CYS A 127 -2.97 -5.33 -2.48
C CYS A 127 -4.44 -5.43 -2.92
N PHE A 128 -5.35 -4.81 -2.18
CA PHE A 128 -6.78 -4.80 -2.51
C PHE A 128 -7.03 -4.15 -3.87
N ILE A 129 -6.39 -3.02 -4.14
CA ILE A 129 -6.48 -2.32 -5.42
C ILE A 129 -5.91 -3.17 -6.55
N SER A 130 -4.66 -3.62 -6.41
CA SER A 130 -3.94 -4.40 -7.42
C SER A 130 -4.71 -5.66 -7.78
N TYR A 131 -5.19 -6.40 -6.78
CA TYR A 131 -5.97 -7.61 -6.99
C TYR A 131 -7.28 -7.33 -7.74
N ASN A 132 -8.06 -6.34 -7.31
CA ASN A 132 -9.34 -6.03 -7.93
C ASN A 132 -9.21 -5.39 -9.33
N LEU A 133 -8.11 -4.69 -9.60
CA LEU A 133 -7.81 -4.18 -10.93
C LEU A 133 -7.39 -5.30 -11.89
N LEU A 134 -6.52 -6.21 -11.45
CA LEU A 134 -5.93 -7.23 -12.34
C LEU A 134 -6.85 -8.45 -12.53
N LYS A 135 -7.60 -8.85 -11.49
CA LYS A 135 -8.46 -10.04 -11.52
C LYS A 135 -9.42 -10.08 -12.73
N PRO A 136 -10.19 -9.02 -13.04
CA PRO A 136 -11.10 -9.02 -14.18
C PRO A 136 -10.38 -9.07 -15.53
N TRP A 137 -9.15 -8.58 -15.61
CA TRP A 137 -8.38 -8.55 -16.86
C TRP A 137 -7.70 -9.89 -17.15
N ILE A 138 -7.15 -10.53 -16.12
CA ILE A 138 -6.37 -11.76 -16.28
C ILE A 138 -7.28 -13.00 -16.27
N LEU A 139 -8.28 -13.04 -15.39
CA LEU A 139 -9.16 -14.20 -15.24
C LEU A 139 -10.42 -14.15 -16.12
N LYS A 140 -10.68 -13.06 -16.86
CA LYS A 140 -11.75 -13.10 -17.88
C LYS A 140 -11.41 -14.15 -18.92
N LYS A 141 -12.29 -15.14 -19.07
CA LYS A 141 -12.40 -15.90 -20.32
C LYS A 141 -12.64 -14.87 -21.43
N ARG A 142 -11.77 -14.83 -22.46
CA ARG A 142 -12.19 -14.29 -23.75
C ARG A 142 -13.41 -15.13 -24.15
N ARG A 143 -14.57 -14.50 -24.24
CA ARG A 143 -15.68 -15.09 -24.99
C ARG A 143 -15.24 -15.19 -26.44
#